data_AF-A0A432SAZ9-F1
#
_entry.id   AF-A0A432SAZ9-F1
#
_cell.length_a   1.000
_cell.length_b   1.000
_cell.length_c   1.000
_cell.angle_alpha   90.00
_cell.angle_beta   90.00
_cell.angle_gamma   90.00
#
_symmetry.space_group_name_H-M   'P 1'
#
loop_
_entity.id
_entity.type
_entity.pdbx_description
1 polymer ?
#
loop_
_entity_poly.entity_id
_entity_poly.type
_entity_poly.pdbx_seq_one_letter_code
_entity_poly.pdbx_strand_id
1 'polypeptide(L)'
;MYTVQMQDECSCFKKSEYSNNNTFKTQQEAYQYANIVAEFMNEEFCSQHIFYTERADNDTFIIRVDINVTNVSGCSTGVTCDVGCGSTDDWTLESTDDESCGTSCGCA
;
A
#
# COMPACT_ATOMS: atom_id res chain seq x y z
N MET A 1 -14.18 -15.37 -24.84
CA MET A 1 -14.56 -15.05 -23.44
C MET A 1 -13.28 -14.64 -22.76
N TYR A 2 -13.32 -13.62 -21.92
CA TYR A 2 -12.14 -13.09 -21.25
C TYR A 2 -12.24 -13.35 -19.76
N THR A 3 -11.14 -13.76 -19.14
CA THR A 3 -11.13 -14.10 -17.71
C THR A 3 -10.30 -13.08 -16.96
N VAL A 4 -10.77 -12.62 -15.81
CA VAL A 4 -9.99 -11.82 -14.87
C VAL A 4 -9.66 -12.69 -13.68
N GLN A 5 -8.37 -12.92 -13.44
CA GLN A 5 -7.87 -13.66 -12.28
C GLN A 5 -6.95 -12.79 -11.45
N MET A 6 -6.92 -13.03 -10.14
CA MET A 6 -5.92 -12.44 -9.25
C MET A 6 -4.67 -13.33 -9.20
N GLN A 7 -3.48 -12.73 -9.23
CA GLN A 7 -2.22 -13.46 -9.08
C GLN A 7 -2.11 -14.12 -7.71
N ASP A 8 -2.29 -13.32 -6.64
CA ASP A 8 -2.22 -13.78 -5.26
C ASP A 8 -3.35 -13.17 -4.43
N GLU A 9 -4.08 -14.04 -3.73
CA GLU A 9 -5.21 -13.64 -2.89
C GLU A 9 -4.73 -13.17 -1.53
N CYS A 10 -4.57 -11.87 -1.37
CA CYS A 10 -4.21 -11.28 -0.09
C CYS A 10 -5.35 -11.43 0.94
N SER A 11 -5.02 -11.35 2.23
CA SER A 11 -6.00 -11.46 3.32
C SER A 11 -7.10 -10.40 3.25
N CYS A 12 -6.81 -9.23 2.67
CA CYS A 12 -7.80 -8.18 2.43
C CYS A 12 -8.78 -8.57 1.32
N PHE A 13 -8.30 -9.20 0.25
CA PHE A 13 -9.15 -9.70 -0.84
C PHE A 13 -10.12 -10.77 -0.35
N LYS A 14 -9.64 -11.70 0.46
CA LYS A 14 -10.47 -12.75 1.07
C LYS A 14 -11.57 -12.22 2.00
N LYS A 15 -11.41 -11.00 2.51
CA LYS A 15 -12.42 -10.31 3.33
C LYS A 15 -13.38 -9.47 2.48
N SER A 16 -13.04 -9.20 1.23
CA SER A 16 -13.86 -8.43 0.32
C SER A 16 -14.96 -9.31 -0.31
N GLU A 17 -15.97 -8.67 -0.88
CA GLU A 17 -17.06 -9.33 -1.62
C GLU A 17 -16.68 -9.72 -3.06
N TYR A 18 -15.47 -9.37 -3.50
CA TYR A 18 -15.00 -9.67 -4.86
C TYR A 18 -14.60 -11.13 -5.00
N SER A 19 -14.95 -11.72 -6.15
CA SER A 19 -14.60 -13.10 -6.49
C SER A 19 -13.40 -13.17 -7.42
N ASN A 20 -12.64 -14.26 -7.36
CA ASN A 20 -11.58 -14.57 -8.32
C ASN A 20 -12.19 -15.28 -9.55
N ASN A 21 -11.50 -15.27 -10.69
CA ASN A 21 -11.88 -15.92 -11.94
C ASN A 21 -13.22 -15.43 -12.54
N ASN A 22 -13.45 -14.11 -12.57
CA ASN A 22 -14.62 -13.54 -13.23
C ASN A 22 -14.47 -13.64 -14.75
N THR A 23 -15.52 -14.12 -15.43
CA THR A 23 -15.53 -14.25 -16.89
C THR A 23 -16.43 -13.20 -17.54
N PHE A 24 -15.91 -12.54 -18.56
CA PHE A 24 -16.57 -11.48 -19.31
C PHE A 24 -16.68 -11.84 -20.80
N LYS A 25 -17.63 -11.20 -21.48
CA LYS A 25 -17.86 -11.45 -22.92
C LYS A 25 -16.89 -10.67 -23.78
N THR A 26 -16.59 -9.43 -23.40
CA THR A 26 -15.72 -8.54 -24.17
C THR A 26 -14.40 -8.24 -23.45
N GLN A 27 -13.37 -7.93 -24.23
CA GLN A 27 -12.06 -7.56 -23.71
C GLN A 27 -12.12 -6.27 -22.90
N GLN A 28 -12.94 -5.32 -23.37
CA GLN A 28 -13.11 -4.01 -22.75
C GLN A 28 -13.74 -4.13 -21.36
N GLU A 29 -14.80 -4.95 -21.22
CA GLU A 29 -15.42 -5.20 -19.91
C GLU A 29 -14.43 -5.84 -18.93
N ALA A 30 -13.68 -6.85 -19.37
CA ALA A 30 -12.68 -7.50 -18.52
C ALA A 30 -11.58 -6.51 -18.07
N TYR A 31 -11.09 -5.69 -19.00
CA TYR A 31 -10.07 -4.69 -18.71
C TYR A 31 -10.58 -3.58 -17.78
N GLN A 32 -11.80 -3.08 -18.00
CA GLN A 32 -12.42 -2.10 -17.12
C GLN A 32 -12.63 -2.66 -15.73
N TYR A 33 -13.17 -3.87 -15.62
CA TYR A 33 -13.37 -4.53 -14.33
C TYR A 33 -12.05 -4.70 -13.57
N ALA A 34 -11.01 -5.19 -14.23
CA ALA A 34 -9.70 -5.39 -13.62
C ALA A 34 -9.08 -4.06 -13.11
N ASN A 35 -9.22 -2.97 -13.88
CA ASN A 35 -8.74 -1.64 -13.45
C ASN A 35 -9.52 -1.11 -12.25
N ILE A 36 -10.85 -1.18 -12.28
CA ILE A 36 -11.71 -0.72 -11.19
C ILE A 36 -11.36 -1.47 -9.89
N VAL A 37 -11.19 -2.80 -9.98
CA VAL A 37 -10.84 -3.61 -8.82
C VAL A 37 -9.43 -3.27 -8.31
N ALA A 38 -8.45 -3.10 -9.21
CA ALA A 38 -7.09 -2.70 -8.81
C ALA A 38 -7.06 -1.32 -8.12
N GLU A 39 -7.79 -0.34 -8.65
CA GLU A 39 -7.90 1.00 -8.07
C GLU A 39 -8.58 0.96 -6.70
N PHE A 40 -9.74 0.30 -6.61
CA PHE A 40 -10.46 0.11 -5.35
C PHE A 40 -9.59 -0.58 -4.28
N MET A 41 -8.81 -1.59 -4.67
CA MET A 41 -7.90 -2.27 -3.75
C MET A 41 -6.73 -1.39 -3.31
N ASN A 42 -6.23 -0.50 -4.17
CA ASN A 42 -5.19 0.44 -3.78
C ASN A 42 -5.70 1.49 -2.77
N GLU A 43 -6.97 1.88 -2.87
CA GLU A 43 -7.59 2.89 -2.00
C GLU A 43 -8.13 2.30 -0.68
N GLU A 44 -8.89 1.22 -0.74
CA GLU A 44 -9.67 0.72 0.40
C GLU A 44 -8.99 -0.40 1.19
N PHE A 45 -7.96 -1.06 0.63
CA PHE A 45 -7.31 -2.17 1.33
C PHE A 45 -6.17 -1.65 2.22
N CYS A 46 -5.22 -2.51 2.55
CA CYS A 46 -4.15 -2.25 3.51
C CYS A 46 -3.15 -1.15 3.12
N SER A 47 -3.22 -0.55 1.93
CA SER A 47 -2.23 0.38 1.36
C SER A 47 -0.77 -0.12 1.39
N GLN A 48 -0.54 -1.39 1.75
CA GLN A 48 0.74 -2.07 1.78
C GLN A 48 0.98 -2.89 0.51
N HIS A 49 -0.06 -3.12 -0.26
CA HIS A 49 0.00 -3.82 -1.54
C HIS A 49 -0.40 -2.85 -2.64
N ILE A 50 0.36 -2.86 -3.73
CA ILE A 50 0.05 -2.14 -4.96
C ILE A 50 -0.54 -3.17 -5.92
N PHE A 51 -1.73 -2.88 -6.43
CA PHE A 51 -2.42 -3.71 -7.40
C PHE A 51 -2.35 -3.06 -8.77
N TYR A 52 -2.06 -3.85 -9.80
CA TYR A 52 -2.05 -3.40 -11.18
C TYR A 52 -2.53 -4.50 -12.12
N THR A 53 -3.12 -4.08 -13.24
CA THR A 53 -3.66 -5.00 -14.23
C THR A 53 -2.62 -5.29 -15.31
N GLU A 54 -2.37 -6.57 -15.58
CA GLU A 54 -1.56 -7.04 -16.69
C GLU A 54 -2.39 -7.91 -17.64
N ARG A 55 -2.19 -7.75 -18.95
CA ARG A 55 -2.79 -8.62 -19.96
C ARG A 55 -1.88 -9.83 -20.17
N ALA A 56 -2.40 -11.03 -19.95
CA ALA A 56 -1.76 -12.28 -20.36
C ALA A 56 -2.18 -12.68 -21.78
N ASP A 57 -1.37 -13.49 -22.45
CA ASP A 57 -1.57 -13.91 -23.85
C ASP A 57 -2.81 -14.78 -24.11
N ASN A 58 -3.44 -15.34 -23.07
CA ASN A 58 -4.52 -16.33 -23.20
C ASN A 58 -5.93 -15.74 -22.98
N ASP A 59 -6.23 -14.56 -23.52
CA ASP A 59 -7.50 -13.83 -23.28
C ASP A 59 -7.81 -13.65 -21.78
N THR A 60 -6.75 -13.61 -20.97
CA THR A 60 -6.83 -13.58 -19.51
C THR A 60 -6.14 -12.32 -19.01
N PHE A 61 -6.78 -11.63 -18.08
CA PHE A 61 -6.25 -10.48 -17.38
C PHE A 61 -5.85 -10.93 -15.98
N ILE A 62 -4.61 -10.66 -15.62
CA ILE A 62 -4.06 -11.00 -14.31
C ILE A 62 -3.93 -9.70 -13.53
N ILE A 63 -4.58 -9.63 -12.37
CA ILE A 63 -4.35 -8.57 -11.41
C ILE A 63 -3.14 -8.99 -10.59
N ARG A 64 -2.01 -8.34 -10.84
CA ARG A 64 -0.77 -8.55 -10.11
C ARG A 64 -0.78 -7.77 -8.82
N VAL A 65 -0.10 -8.31 -7.82
CA VAL A 65 0.09 -7.69 -6.53
C VAL A 65 1.58 -7.54 -6.25
N ASP A 66 1.99 -6.33 -5.93
CA ASP A 66 3.33 -6.00 -5.46
C ASP A 66 3.25 -5.42 -4.05
N ILE A 67 4.33 -5.56 -3.29
CA ILE A 67 4.41 -4.99 -1.96
C ILE A 67 4.88 -3.54 -2.09
N ASN A 68 4.10 -2.60 -1.56
CA ASN A 68 4.54 -1.23 -1.40
C ASN A 68 5.60 -1.17 -0.28
N VAL A 69 6.87 -1.26 -0.66
CA VAL A 69 8.04 -1.22 0.23
C VAL A 69 8.18 0.09 1.01
N THR A 70 7.34 1.11 0.78
CA THR A 70 7.33 2.32 1.61
C THR A 70 6.55 2.16 2.91
N ASN A 71 5.71 1.13 3.05
CA ASN A 71 4.88 0.89 4.24
C ASN A 71 5.39 -0.28 5.11
N VAL A 72 6.70 -0.54 5.06
CA VAL A 72 7.35 -1.54 5.91
C VAL A 72 7.49 -0.95 7.32
N SER A 73 6.44 -1.15 8.12
CA SER A 73 6.40 -0.90 9.57
C SER A 73 7.32 -1.86 10.37
N GLY A 74 8.57 -2.08 9.95
CA GLY A 74 9.41 -3.04 10.67
C GLY A 74 10.84 -3.28 10.20
N CYS A 75 11.40 -2.51 9.27
CA CYS A 75 12.84 -2.59 9.04
C CYS A 75 13.40 -1.28 8.50
N SER A 76 13.75 -0.37 9.42
CA SER A 76 14.79 0.62 9.16
C SER A 76 16.06 -0.14 8.79
N THR A 77 16.43 -0.11 7.52
CA THR A 77 17.79 -0.44 7.12
C THR A 77 18.70 0.64 7.72
N GLY A 78 19.28 0.34 8.88
CA GLY A 78 20.47 1.01 9.40
C GLY A 78 20.31 2.46 9.86
N VAL A 79 19.22 2.84 10.51
CA VAL A 79 19.22 4.05 11.36
C VAL A 79 19.63 3.63 12.76
N THR A 80 20.88 3.91 13.09
CA THR A 80 21.40 3.91 14.46
C THR A 80 20.49 4.77 15.33
N CYS A 81 20.36 4.42 16.61
CA CYS A 81 19.65 5.16 17.63
C CYS A 81 20.27 6.56 17.92
N ASP A 82 20.27 7.44 16.91
CA ASP A 82 20.86 8.79 16.96
C ASP A 82 20.02 9.82 16.18
N VAL A 83 18.69 9.72 16.21
CA VAL A 83 17.85 10.87 15.81
C VAL A 83 16.56 10.83 16.61
N GLY A 84 16.47 11.83 17.49
CA GLY A 84 15.47 11.95 18.53
C GLY A 84 14.04 12.06 18.01
N CYS A 85 13.14 11.71 18.93
CA CYS A 85 11.74 12.06 18.91
C CYS A 85 11.60 13.58 18.67
N GLY A 86 11.05 13.95 17.53
CA GLY A 86 10.73 15.32 17.16
C GLY A 86 9.46 15.32 16.32
N SER A 87 8.33 14.97 16.97
CA SER A 87 7.01 15.29 16.44
C SER A 87 6.96 16.79 16.18
N THR A 88 6.96 17.16 14.90
CA THR A 88 6.49 18.45 14.45
C THR A 88 5.35 18.16 13.50
N ASP A 89 4.20 17.86 14.08
CA ASP A 89 2.92 18.25 13.52
C ASP A 89 3.01 19.74 13.16
N ASP A 90 3.30 19.99 11.88
CA ASP A 90 3.24 21.29 11.22
C ASP A 90 1.78 21.75 11.27
N TRP A 91 1.39 22.43 12.36
CA TRP A 91 0.25 23.34 12.48
C TRP A 91 0.31 24.13 13.80
N THR A 92 1.39 24.88 14.01
CA THR A 92 1.33 26.07 14.89
C THR A 92 2.36 27.10 14.42
N LEU A 93 1.86 28.10 13.70
CA LEU A 93 2.37 29.46 13.77
C LEU A 93 2.50 29.85 15.24
N GLU A 94 3.73 30.01 15.74
CA GLU A 94 4.23 31.26 16.31
C GLU A 94 5.59 31.02 16.98
N SER A 95 6.57 31.76 16.50
CA SER A 95 7.92 31.86 17.05
C SER A 95 7.86 32.45 18.46
N THR A 96 8.41 31.74 19.44
CA THR A 96 9.07 32.38 20.59
C THR A 96 10.23 31.52 21.09
N ASP A 97 11.29 32.24 21.35
CA ASP A 97 12.66 31.88 21.67
C ASP A 97 12.87 31.14 23.00
N ASP A 98 14.05 30.52 23.06
CA ASP A 98 14.84 30.14 24.24
C ASP A 98 14.40 28.92 25.08
N GLU A 99 15.31 28.47 25.94
CA GLU A 99 15.18 27.35 26.92
C GLU A 99 15.76 25.96 26.49
N SER A 100 17.09 25.90 26.42
CA SER A 100 17.96 24.92 27.12
C SER A 100 17.51 23.44 27.23
N CYS A 101 18.01 22.56 26.34
CA CYS A 101 18.00 21.11 26.60
C CYS A 101 19.17 20.71 27.53
N GLY A 102 18.86 20.57 28.81
CA GLY A 102 19.77 20.15 29.86
C GLY A 102 20.41 18.77 29.61
N THR A 103 21.72 18.73 29.85
CA THR A 103 22.55 17.52 29.88
C THR A 103 22.19 16.64 31.07
N SER A 104 21.55 15.49 30.86
CA SER A 104 21.74 14.26 31.68
C SER A 104 20.91 13.08 31.17
N CYS A 105 21.42 12.34 30.19
CA CYS A 105 21.00 10.94 29.99
C CYS A 105 21.98 10.05 30.79
N GLY A 106 21.62 9.78 32.04
CA GLY A 106 22.29 8.79 32.87
C GLY A 106 21.85 7.39 32.47
N CYS A 107 22.80 6.56 32.04
CA CYS A 107 22.64 5.11 31.99
C CYS A 107 23.06 4.56 33.37
N ALA A 108 22.14 3.88 34.06
CA ALA A 108 22.42 2.99 35.18
C ALA A 108 21.87 1.61 34.84
#